data_AF-A0A562WSI6-F1
#
_entry.id   AF-A0A562WSI6-F1
#
_cell.length_a   1.000
_cell.length_b   1.000
_cell.length_c   1.000
_cell.angle_alpha   90.00
_cell.angle_beta   90.00
_cell.angle_gamma   90.00
#
_symmetry.space_group_name_H-M   'P 1'
#
loop_
_entity.id
_entity.type
_entity.pdbx_description
1 polymer ?
#
loop_
_entity_poly.entity_id
_entity_poly.type
_entity_poly.pdbx_seq_one_letter_code
_entity_poly.pdbx_strand_id
1 'polypeptide(L)'
;MQPNYRRLMGLIKMRSGKKLIALIIVACLFLLLKSNVFAATDGIYILSETTYSWDGTDASRLNNPTPDYDYSHGDENRITYTLPWPFTFYGQSFTQITVDTNGNVWFGANGNANSFNLPTTGPVISAWNNDLSSLYQGGVFVQHKTNPERVVIEWQAETYSDEGSFSPNIFEVVLSPNGSMRVDYKVFSAINSADFGSGISKNDGSHYLNLTASVAPVYNVAGRSFAITGAPRVLNLVFAGTGNGFITIAPAGTVCNTNCTSTFPSGTQLTLSPAAASYSLFTRWQNGLCAGTGVCLLTLNADTTETALFDYDAAHQVSIGGTATTYYSTIQAAYNAAAHGDVIKLWATTYTESLVCNRPLEVTFQGGYDSGFTSIIGELILNGSLSILDGVVIADGLRIR
;
A
#
# COMPACT_ATOMS: atom_id res chain seq x y z
N MET A 1 4.41 67.76 18.81
CA MET A 1 5.80 67.70 18.30
C MET A 1 5.88 66.58 17.27
N GLN A 2 5.94 66.93 15.98
CA GLN A 2 6.43 66.03 14.92
C GLN A 2 7.97 66.07 14.88
N PRO A 3 8.62 65.04 14.32
CA PRO A 3 9.26 65.24 13.00
C PRO A 3 9.01 64.04 12.06
N ASN A 4 8.49 64.27 10.85
CA ASN A 4 9.19 64.56 9.59
C ASN A 4 9.71 63.32 8.83
N TYR A 5 8.84 62.74 7.98
CA TYR A 5 9.27 61.99 6.79
C TYR A 5 9.23 62.94 5.58
N ARG A 6 10.38 63.20 4.95
CA ARG A 6 10.47 63.92 3.67
C ARG A 6 10.83 62.97 2.52
N ARG A 7 9.89 62.89 1.58
CA ARG A 7 9.98 62.84 0.10
C ARG A 7 11.02 61.93 -0.56
N LEU A 8 10.55 61.12 -1.51
CA LEU A 8 10.66 61.44 -2.95
C LEU A 8 9.59 60.69 -3.76
N MET A 9 8.64 61.43 -4.35
CA MET A 9 7.80 60.94 -5.44
C MET A 9 8.60 61.03 -6.74
N GLY A 10 8.81 59.89 -7.41
CA GLY A 10 9.22 59.83 -8.80
C GLY A 10 8.03 59.40 -9.66
N LEU A 11 7.48 60.32 -10.44
CA LEU A 11 6.55 60.01 -11.53
C LEU A 11 7.28 59.23 -12.62
N ILE A 12 6.81 58.04 -12.96
CA ILE A 12 7.08 57.43 -14.27
C ILE A 12 5.75 57.33 -15.01
N LYS A 13 5.60 58.22 -15.99
CA LYS A 13 4.58 58.20 -17.03
C LYS A 13 5.20 57.45 -18.22
N MET A 14 4.68 56.27 -18.57
CA MET A 14 5.04 55.62 -19.84
C MET A 14 3.80 55.34 -20.70
N ARG A 15 3.93 55.81 -21.95
CA ARG A 15 2.98 55.74 -23.07
C ARG A 15 2.98 54.36 -23.72
N SER A 16 1.81 54.00 -24.25
CA SER A 16 1.50 53.15 -25.41
C SER A 16 2.50 52.08 -25.88
N GLY A 17 1.98 50.85 -26.00
CA GLY A 17 2.30 49.97 -27.12
C GLY A 17 3.29 48.84 -26.84
N LYS A 18 2.76 47.62 -26.77
CA LYS A 18 3.44 46.33 -26.97
C LYS A 18 4.58 46.00 -25.99
N LYS A 19 4.21 45.30 -24.90
CA LYS A 19 4.88 44.09 -24.38
C LYS A 19 4.03 43.53 -23.23
N LEU A 20 3.06 42.70 -23.60
CA LEU A 20 2.39 41.77 -22.71
C LEU A 20 3.39 40.61 -22.52
N ILE A 21 3.94 40.43 -21.31
CA ILE A 21 4.50 39.16 -20.75
C ILE A 21 5.18 39.50 -19.42
N ALA A 22 4.83 38.71 -18.39
CA ALA A 22 5.52 38.53 -17.10
C ALA A 22 5.44 39.66 -16.06
N LEU A 23 4.32 39.77 -15.33
CA LEU A 23 4.32 40.06 -13.87
C LEU A 23 2.97 39.84 -13.15
N ILE A 24 2.25 38.73 -13.39
CA ILE A 24 1.07 38.36 -12.58
C ILE A 24 1.00 36.84 -12.40
N ILE A 25 2.06 36.20 -11.85
CA ILE A 25 2.02 34.80 -11.36
C ILE A 25 3.06 34.60 -10.24
N VAL A 26 3.07 35.40 -9.15
CA VAL A 26 3.82 35.03 -7.92
C VAL A 26 3.20 35.62 -6.63
N ALA A 27 1.88 35.79 -6.57
CA ALA A 27 1.24 36.29 -5.34
C ALA A 27 -0.11 35.62 -4.99
N CYS A 28 -0.42 34.49 -5.62
CA CYS A 28 -1.58 33.64 -5.27
C CYS A 28 -1.20 32.18 -4.96
N LEU A 29 0.09 31.91 -4.69
CA LEU A 29 0.58 30.57 -4.35
C LEU A 29 1.35 30.57 -3.02
N PHE A 30 0.84 31.29 -2.01
CA PHE A 30 1.27 31.13 -0.62
C PHE A 30 0.12 31.43 0.37
N LEU A 31 -1.10 31.04 -0.01
CA LEU A 31 -2.09 30.57 0.96
C LEU A 31 -1.96 29.04 1.05
N LEU A 32 -0.76 28.59 1.46
CA LEU A 32 -0.71 27.38 2.27
C LEU A 32 -1.46 27.77 3.56
N LEU A 33 -2.70 27.34 3.67
CA LEU A 33 -3.21 26.95 4.98
C LEU A 33 -2.15 26.01 5.54
N LYS A 34 -1.27 26.52 6.42
CA LYS A 34 -0.73 25.71 7.49
C LYS A 34 -1.95 25.33 8.33
N SER A 35 -2.71 24.36 7.89
CA SER A 35 -3.41 23.52 8.84
C SER A 35 -2.28 22.97 9.71
N ASN A 36 -2.29 23.32 10.98
CA ASN A 36 -1.47 22.66 11.98
C ASN A 36 -2.01 21.22 12.12
N VAL A 37 -1.88 20.42 11.07
CA VAL A 37 -2.24 19.00 11.13
C VAL A 37 -1.16 18.36 11.95
N PHE A 38 -1.46 18.16 13.22
CA PHE A 38 -0.62 17.40 14.11
C PHE A 38 -0.37 16.02 13.47
N ALA A 39 0.90 15.67 13.28
CA ALA A 39 1.32 14.35 12.85
C ALA A 39 2.61 13.95 13.58
N ALA A 40 2.58 12.83 14.29
CA ALA A 40 3.75 12.20 14.90
C ALA A 40 3.97 10.82 14.26
N THR A 41 5.22 10.37 14.14
CA THR A 41 5.54 9.05 13.59
C THR A 41 6.61 8.35 14.42
N ASP A 42 6.46 7.04 14.59
CA ASP A 42 7.48 6.17 15.17
C ASP A 42 8.27 5.41 14.09
N GLY A 43 8.09 5.81 12.82
CA GLY A 43 8.66 5.17 11.65
C GLY A 43 7.80 4.05 11.07
N ILE A 44 6.85 3.47 11.81
CA ILE A 44 5.94 2.41 11.34
C ILE A 44 4.51 2.95 11.21
N TYR A 45 4.05 3.69 12.20
CA TYR A 45 2.75 4.33 12.23
C TYR A 45 2.89 5.86 12.23
N ILE A 46 1.83 6.51 11.77
CA ILE A 46 1.59 7.94 11.88
C ILE A 46 0.35 8.12 12.74
N LEU A 47 0.47 8.94 13.78
CA LEU A 47 -0.63 9.45 14.57
C LEU A 47 -1.00 10.83 14.02
N SER A 48 -2.25 11.03 13.63
CA SER A 48 -2.74 12.31 13.12
C SER A 48 -4.15 12.59 13.61
N GLU A 49 -4.48 13.87 13.78
CA GLU A 49 -5.87 14.26 14.06
C GLU A 49 -6.73 14.11 12.80
N THR A 50 -7.94 13.58 12.96
CA THR A 50 -8.90 13.35 11.88
C THR A 50 -10.28 13.89 12.24
N THR A 51 -11.23 13.80 11.30
CA THR A 51 -12.62 14.19 11.56
C THR A 51 -13.23 13.29 12.61
N TYR A 52 -13.83 13.91 13.63
CA TYR A 52 -14.54 13.20 14.68
C TYR A 52 -15.78 12.47 14.12
N SER A 53 -15.85 11.16 14.36
CA SER A 53 -16.98 10.31 14.02
C SER A 53 -17.12 9.23 15.08
N TRP A 54 -18.04 9.42 16.03
CA TRP A 54 -18.30 8.46 17.10
C TRP A 54 -18.93 7.18 16.56
N ASP A 55 -18.34 6.04 16.88
CA ASP A 55 -18.90 4.73 16.53
C ASP A 55 -19.76 4.15 17.66
N GLY A 56 -19.23 4.15 18.88
CA GLY A 56 -19.80 3.56 20.08
C GLY A 56 -20.07 2.06 19.96
N THR A 57 -20.32 1.43 21.10
CA THR A 57 -21.04 0.16 21.16
C THR A 57 -22.53 0.41 21.40
N ASP A 58 -23.35 -0.61 21.23
CA ASP A 58 -24.77 -0.55 21.61
C ASP A 58 -24.97 -0.77 23.12
N ALA A 59 -23.87 -1.00 23.86
CA ALA A 59 -23.90 -1.20 25.30
C ALA A 59 -24.24 0.09 26.02
N SER A 60 -25.05 -0.04 27.06
CA SER A 60 -25.24 0.98 28.06
C SER A 60 -24.77 0.43 29.37
N ARG A 61 -23.84 1.12 30.02
CA ARG A 61 -23.43 0.81 31.39
C ARG A 61 -24.61 0.70 32.36
N LEU A 62 -25.71 1.41 32.10
CA LEU A 62 -26.90 1.42 32.97
C LEU A 62 -27.88 0.27 32.75
N ASN A 63 -27.70 -0.51 31.68
CA ASN A 63 -28.62 -1.56 31.28
C ASN A 63 -28.04 -2.95 31.55
N ASN A 64 -28.92 -3.95 31.57
CA ASN A 64 -28.48 -5.34 31.61
C ASN A 64 -27.72 -5.70 30.32
N PRO A 65 -26.60 -6.46 30.42
CA PRO A 65 -25.86 -6.90 29.25
C PRO A 65 -26.70 -7.74 28.27
N THR A 66 -26.44 -7.54 26.98
CA THR A 66 -27.02 -8.33 25.88
C THR A 66 -25.94 -9.16 25.18
N PRO A 67 -26.30 -10.24 24.46
CA PRO A 67 -25.32 -11.04 23.71
C PRO A 67 -24.62 -10.32 22.54
N ASP A 68 -25.06 -9.11 22.17
CA ASP A 68 -24.56 -8.37 21.00
C ASP A 68 -23.16 -7.75 21.21
N TYR A 69 -22.62 -7.78 22.43
CA TYR A 69 -21.30 -7.28 22.76
C TYR A 69 -20.66 -8.07 23.90
N ASP A 70 -19.34 -8.08 23.90
CA ASP A 70 -18.53 -8.60 24.99
C ASP A 70 -18.21 -7.47 25.97
N TYR A 71 -18.08 -7.76 27.27
CA TYR A 71 -17.85 -6.72 28.27
C TYR A 71 -17.01 -7.17 29.46
N SER A 72 -16.39 -6.21 30.12
CA SER A 72 -15.78 -6.39 31.44
C SER A 72 -16.12 -5.19 32.33
N HIS A 73 -16.66 -5.48 33.51
CA HIS A 73 -16.84 -4.51 34.59
C HIS A 73 -15.83 -4.82 35.69
N GLY A 74 -15.66 -3.90 36.64
CA GLY A 74 -14.74 -4.04 37.75
C GLY A 74 -13.48 -3.21 37.55
N ASP A 75 -12.82 -2.92 38.64
CA ASP A 75 -11.48 -2.36 38.60
C ASP A 75 -10.48 -3.48 38.26
N GLU A 76 -9.42 -3.09 37.54
CA GLU A 76 -8.34 -3.96 37.04
C GLU A 76 -8.80 -5.28 36.39
N ASN A 77 -9.98 -5.27 35.79
CA ASN A 77 -10.54 -6.42 35.12
C ASN A 77 -10.22 -6.40 33.62
N ARG A 78 -10.45 -7.54 32.97
CA ARG A 78 -10.12 -7.71 31.55
C ARG A 78 -11.10 -8.61 30.83
N ILE A 79 -11.10 -8.53 29.52
CA ILE A 79 -11.76 -9.47 28.62
C ILE A 79 -10.85 -9.84 27.46
N THR A 80 -10.83 -11.13 27.12
CA THR A 80 -10.19 -11.61 25.90
C THR A 80 -11.24 -11.66 24.80
N TYR A 81 -10.99 -10.98 23.69
CA TYR A 81 -11.89 -10.91 22.55
C TYR A 81 -11.25 -11.61 21.34
N THR A 82 -12.01 -12.47 20.67
CA THR A 82 -11.57 -13.08 19.40
C THR A 82 -11.98 -12.18 18.25
N LEU A 83 -10.97 -11.73 17.49
CA LEU A 83 -11.21 -10.81 16.39
C LEU A 83 -11.92 -11.54 15.22
N PRO A 84 -12.92 -10.89 14.59
CA PRO A 84 -13.58 -11.40 13.38
C PRO A 84 -12.64 -11.56 12.17
N TRP A 85 -11.48 -10.89 12.16
CA TRP A 85 -10.40 -11.07 11.19
C TRP A 85 -9.03 -10.97 11.88
N PRO A 86 -7.96 -11.57 11.31
CA PRO A 86 -6.60 -11.31 11.80
C PRO A 86 -6.23 -9.84 11.66
N PHE A 87 -5.80 -9.21 12.75
CA PHE A 87 -5.38 -7.82 12.78
C PHE A 87 -3.86 -7.72 12.87
N THR A 88 -3.23 -6.98 11.95
CA THR A 88 -1.78 -6.79 11.95
C THR A 88 -1.40 -5.53 12.71
N PHE A 89 -0.63 -5.67 13.79
CA PHE A 89 -0.09 -4.56 14.57
C PHE A 89 1.42 -4.71 14.75
N TYR A 90 2.17 -3.66 14.40
CA TYR A 90 3.64 -3.68 14.39
C TYR A 90 4.26 -4.87 13.64
N GLY A 91 3.64 -5.26 12.52
CA GLY A 91 4.10 -6.35 11.65
C GLY A 91 3.77 -7.76 12.15
N GLN A 92 3.10 -7.89 13.30
CA GLN A 92 2.62 -9.18 13.82
C GLN A 92 1.11 -9.31 13.62
N SER A 93 0.65 -10.49 13.23
CA SER A 93 -0.77 -10.79 13.02
C SER A 93 -1.37 -11.41 14.28
N PHE A 94 -2.49 -10.87 14.73
CA PHE A 94 -3.20 -11.28 15.94
C PHE A 94 -4.64 -11.67 15.62
N THR A 95 -5.09 -12.79 16.18
CA THR A 95 -6.49 -13.23 16.09
C THR A 95 -7.28 -12.96 17.37
N GLN A 96 -6.61 -12.49 18.42
CA GLN A 96 -7.20 -12.14 19.70
C GLN A 96 -6.57 -10.87 20.25
N ILE A 97 -7.36 -10.12 21.01
CA ILE A 97 -6.92 -8.99 21.83
C ILE A 97 -7.32 -9.24 23.28
N THR A 98 -6.55 -8.70 24.23
CA THR A 98 -7.01 -8.55 25.61
C THR A 98 -7.31 -7.09 25.84
N VAL A 99 -8.51 -6.78 26.31
CA VAL A 99 -8.92 -5.41 26.64
C VAL A 99 -9.07 -5.33 28.15
N ASP A 100 -8.41 -4.37 28.79
CA ASP A 100 -8.61 -4.11 30.21
C ASP A 100 -9.52 -2.90 30.46
N THR A 101 -10.05 -2.82 31.67
CA THR A 101 -10.92 -1.73 32.12
C THR A 101 -10.17 -0.39 32.23
N ASN A 102 -8.84 -0.43 32.19
CA ASN A 102 -7.92 0.70 32.37
C ASN A 102 -7.45 1.33 31.06
N GLY A 103 -8.25 1.19 29.99
CA GLY A 103 -8.08 1.91 28.75
C GLY A 103 -7.05 1.31 27.77
N ASN A 104 -6.65 0.05 27.97
CA ASN A 104 -5.64 -0.62 27.13
C ASN A 104 -6.21 -1.78 26.30
N VAL A 105 -5.74 -1.85 25.05
CA VAL A 105 -5.90 -3.00 24.13
C VAL A 105 -4.54 -3.65 23.90
N TRP A 106 -4.36 -4.85 24.42
CA TRP A 106 -3.13 -5.62 24.33
C TRP A 106 -3.17 -6.63 23.20
N PHE A 107 -2.06 -6.71 22.47
CA PHE A 107 -1.83 -7.70 21.42
C PHE A 107 -0.72 -8.66 21.87
N GLY A 108 -1.11 -9.72 22.59
CA GLY A 108 -0.19 -10.72 23.12
C GLY A 108 0.09 -10.56 24.62
N ALA A 109 1.31 -10.16 24.99
CA ALA A 109 1.72 -10.04 26.38
C ALA A 109 1.15 -8.77 27.05
N ASN A 110 0.63 -8.92 28.26
CA ASN A 110 -0.02 -7.85 29.02
C ASN A 110 0.93 -7.23 30.06
N GLY A 111 0.77 -5.93 30.32
CA GLY A 111 1.45 -5.21 31.40
C GLY A 111 0.65 -5.10 32.68
N ASN A 112 1.20 -4.33 33.63
CA ASN A 112 0.42 -3.82 34.77
C ASN A 112 -0.44 -2.65 34.28
N ALA A 113 -1.76 -2.81 34.39
CA ALA A 113 -2.77 -1.97 33.75
C ALA A 113 -3.07 -0.66 34.50
N ASN A 114 -2.24 -0.20 35.45
CA ASN A 114 -2.59 0.91 36.34
C ASN A 114 -1.48 1.98 36.40
N SER A 115 -0.96 2.38 35.22
CA SER A 115 0.09 3.38 35.14
C SER A 115 -0.39 4.61 34.38
N PHE A 116 0.00 5.81 34.83
CA PHE A 116 -0.32 7.08 34.14
C PHE A 116 0.53 7.32 32.87
N ASN A 117 1.44 6.40 32.54
CA ASN A 117 2.34 6.46 31.39
C ASN A 117 1.91 5.47 30.31
N LEU A 118 2.35 5.71 29.08
CA LEU A 118 2.16 4.74 28.01
C LEU A 118 2.88 3.43 28.39
N PRO A 119 2.22 2.26 28.33
CA PRO A 119 2.86 1.03 28.75
C PRO A 119 4.10 0.67 27.94
N THR A 120 5.07 0.10 28.65
CA THR A 120 6.32 -0.43 28.10
C THR A 120 6.32 -1.97 28.15
N THR A 121 5.18 -2.58 27.83
CA THR A 121 4.98 -4.04 27.85
C THR A 121 4.08 -4.43 26.69
N GLY A 122 4.51 -5.38 25.87
CA GLY A 122 3.79 -5.84 24.69
C GLY A 122 3.48 -4.75 23.64
N PRO A 123 2.99 -5.14 22.46
CA PRO A 123 2.29 -4.20 21.60
C PRO A 123 0.94 -3.82 22.24
N VAL A 124 0.72 -2.52 22.45
CA VAL A 124 -0.49 -2.00 23.09
C VAL A 124 -1.02 -0.78 22.35
N ILE A 125 -2.35 -0.66 22.30
CA ILE A 125 -3.04 0.61 22.05
C ILE A 125 -3.63 1.04 23.39
N SER A 126 -3.13 2.15 23.93
CA SER A 126 -3.66 2.75 25.13
C SER A 126 -4.49 3.95 24.72
N ALA A 127 -5.81 3.82 24.74
CA ALA A 127 -6.67 4.98 24.52
C ALA A 127 -6.56 5.93 25.71
N TRP A 128 -6.49 5.39 26.91
CA TRP A 128 -6.19 6.15 28.12
C TRP A 128 -5.73 5.22 29.24
N ASN A 129 -4.42 5.01 29.36
CA ASN A 129 -3.87 4.19 30.45
C ASN A 129 -4.00 4.95 31.77
N ASN A 130 -4.92 4.52 32.62
CA ASN A 130 -5.20 5.14 33.91
C ASN A 130 -5.82 4.13 34.86
N ASP A 131 -5.92 4.49 36.13
CA ASP A 131 -6.61 3.73 37.18
C ASP A 131 -8.13 3.95 37.04
N LEU A 132 -8.74 3.24 36.08
CA LEU A 132 -10.14 3.41 35.73
C LEU A 132 -10.99 2.46 36.55
N SER A 133 -11.77 3.07 37.45
CA SER A 133 -12.70 2.35 38.31
C SER A 133 -14.09 2.32 37.68
N SER A 134 -14.84 1.30 38.06
CA SER A 134 -16.16 0.98 37.53
C SER A 134 -17.20 0.78 38.63
N LEU A 135 -17.01 1.44 39.77
CA LEU A 135 -18.06 1.56 40.77
C LEU A 135 -19.36 2.08 40.12
N TYR A 136 -20.46 1.36 40.33
CA TYR A 136 -21.79 1.65 39.74
C TYR A 136 -21.88 1.48 38.21
N GLN A 137 -21.39 0.34 37.71
CA GLN A 137 -21.67 -0.22 36.37
C GLN A 137 -20.75 0.27 35.24
N GLY A 138 -19.68 1.02 35.52
CA GLY A 138 -18.67 1.35 34.52
C GLY A 138 -18.00 0.10 33.91
N GLY A 139 -17.38 0.23 32.75
CA GLY A 139 -16.69 -0.90 32.13
C GLY A 139 -16.21 -0.65 30.72
N VAL A 140 -15.67 -1.72 30.15
CA VAL A 140 -15.27 -1.78 28.74
C VAL A 140 -16.17 -2.74 27.98
N PHE A 141 -16.53 -2.34 26.77
CA PHE A 141 -17.44 -3.05 25.88
C PHE A 141 -16.78 -3.23 24.53
N VAL A 142 -16.86 -4.43 23.96
CA VAL A 142 -16.27 -4.78 22.66
C VAL A 142 -17.38 -5.27 21.74
N GLN A 143 -17.56 -4.61 20.61
CA GLN A 143 -18.60 -4.94 19.63
C GLN A 143 -18.03 -5.01 18.21
N HIS A 144 -18.38 -6.07 17.48
CA HIS A 144 -18.17 -6.15 16.04
C HIS A 144 -19.35 -5.52 15.31
N LYS A 145 -19.07 -4.51 14.48
CA LYS A 145 -20.06 -3.86 13.62
C LYS A 145 -19.73 -4.16 12.16
N THR A 146 -20.74 -4.50 11.36
CA THR A 146 -20.56 -5.01 9.99
C THR A 146 -20.79 -3.96 8.88
N ASN A 147 -21.27 -2.76 9.23
CA ASN A 147 -21.49 -1.67 8.27
C ASN A 147 -21.06 -0.31 8.84
N PRO A 148 -19.86 0.20 8.49
CA PRO A 148 -18.76 -0.55 7.86
C PRO A 148 -18.16 -1.60 8.81
N GLU A 149 -17.47 -2.60 8.26
CA GLU A 149 -16.78 -3.68 9.01
C GLU A 149 -15.71 -3.11 9.96
N ARG A 150 -15.88 -3.27 11.27
CA ARG A 150 -14.97 -2.77 12.32
C ARG A 150 -15.23 -3.40 13.69
N VAL A 151 -14.22 -3.42 14.55
CA VAL A 151 -14.38 -3.72 15.98
C VAL A 151 -14.28 -2.41 16.74
N VAL A 152 -15.29 -2.12 17.57
CA VAL A 152 -15.34 -0.97 18.46
C VAL A 152 -15.09 -1.46 19.88
N ILE A 153 -14.10 -0.86 20.53
CA ILE A 153 -13.81 -1.05 21.94
C ILE A 153 -14.13 0.26 22.64
N GLU A 154 -15.20 0.30 23.42
CA GLU A 154 -15.67 1.50 24.13
C GLU A 154 -15.48 1.34 25.63
N TRP A 155 -14.86 2.34 26.25
CA TRP A 155 -14.86 2.48 27.70
C TRP A 155 -15.95 3.48 28.10
N GLN A 156 -16.81 3.06 29.02
CA GLN A 156 -17.74 3.92 29.74
C GLN A 156 -17.38 3.78 31.23
N ALA A 157 -16.38 4.52 31.69
CA ALA A 157 -15.77 4.30 33.00
C ALA A 157 -15.52 5.61 33.76
N GLU A 158 -15.40 5.51 35.07
CA GLU A 158 -14.94 6.58 35.96
C GLU A 158 -13.43 6.40 36.23
N THR A 159 -12.77 7.44 36.75
CA THR A 159 -11.44 7.28 37.36
C THR A 159 -11.62 6.86 38.81
N TYR A 160 -10.65 6.14 39.37
CA TYR A 160 -10.62 5.83 40.81
C TYR A 160 -10.73 7.10 41.68
N SER A 161 -10.08 8.19 41.28
CA SER A 161 -10.09 9.44 42.06
C SER A 161 -11.43 10.20 42.05
N ASP A 162 -12.27 9.96 41.04
CA ASP A 162 -13.57 10.65 40.87
C ASP A 162 -14.77 9.74 41.18
N GLU A 163 -14.53 8.59 41.82
CA GLU A 163 -15.53 7.60 42.22
C GLU A 163 -16.75 8.24 42.90
N GLY A 164 -17.94 8.02 42.33
CA GLY A 164 -19.22 8.42 42.93
C GLY A 164 -19.85 9.73 42.44
N SER A 165 -19.23 10.42 41.47
CA SER A 165 -19.80 11.67 40.90
C SER A 165 -20.57 11.49 39.58
N PHE A 166 -20.83 10.24 39.13
CA PHE A 166 -21.50 9.89 37.86
C PHE A 166 -20.95 10.62 36.63
N SER A 167 -19.66 10.91 36.63
CA SER A 167 -19.01 11.77 35.64
C SER A 167 -18.19 10.89 34.70
N PRO A 168 -18.80 10.34 33.63
CA PRO A 168 -18.17 9.30 32.84
C PRO A 168 -17.04 9.88 32.00
N ASN A 169 -16.03 9.06 31.79
CA ASN A 169 -15.08 9.19 30.70
C ASN A 169 -15.50 8.19 29.63
N ILE A 170 -15.76 8.72 28.43
CA ILE A 170 -16.25 7.95 27.30
C ILE A 170 -15.29 8.14 26.14
N PHE A 171 -14.66 7.03 25.75
CA PHE A 171 -13.69 6.98 24.66
C PHE A 171 -13.70 5.60 24.03
N GLU A 172 -13.15 5.51 22.82
CA GLU A 172 -13.12 4.26 22.08
C GLU A 172 -11.82 4.07 21.30
N VAL A 173 -11.52 2.80 21.03
CA VAL A 173 -10.60 2.36 19.98
C VAL A 173 -11.43 1.69 18.90
N VAL A 174 -11.20 2.05 17.65
CA VAL A 174 -11.82 1.39 16.49
C VAL A 174 -10.74 0.73 15.66
N LEU A 175 -10.89 -0.58 15.43
CA LEU A 175 -10.02 -1.40 14.58
C LEU A 175 -10.72 -1.70 13.26
N SER A 176 -10.05 -1.46 12.14
CA SER A 176 -10.58 -1.76 10.80
C SER A 176 -9.83 -2.92 10.13
N PRO A 177 -10.47 -3.68 9.22
CA PRO A 177 -9.83 -4.80 8.50
C PRO A 177 -8.58 -4.44 7.70
N ASN A 178 -8.48 -3.19 7.24
CA ASN A 178 -7.33 -2.69 6.49
C ASN A 178 -6.10 -2.34 7.37
N GLY A 179 -6.18 -2.59 8.68
CA GLY A 179 -5.10 -2.28 9.64
C GLY A 179 -5.08 -0.83 10.12
N SER A 180 -6.01 0.04 9.68
CA SER A 180 -6.14 1.37 10.28
C SER A 180 -6.80 1.28 11.65
N MET A 181 -6.37 2.15 12.56
CA MET A 181 -6.90 2.27 13.90
C MET A 181 -7.32 3.72 14.16
N ARG A 182 -8.28 3.91 15.07
CA ARG A 182 -8.71 5.22 15.52
C ARG A 182 -8.88 5.22 17.02
N VAL A 183 -8.57 6.35 17.66
CA VAL A 183 -8.90 6.61 19.06
C VAL A 183 -9.77 7.86 19.11
N ASP A 184 -10.94 7.77 19.74
CA ASP A 184 -11.89 8.87 19.84
C ASP A 184 -12.23 9.16 21.29
N TYR A 185 -12.36 10.45 21.61
CA TYR A 185 -12.67 10.91 22.95
C TYR A 185 -13.98 11.68 22.91
N LYS A 186 -15.01 11.19 23.58
CA LYS A 186 -16.36 11.79 23.54
C LYS A 186 -16.58 12.75 24.71
N VAL A 187 -16.43 12.25 25.93
CA VAL A 187 -16.62 13.02 27.17
C VAL A 187 -15.49 12.65 28.12
N PHE A 188 -14.87 13.65 28.73
CA PHE A 188 -13.92 13.48 29.82
C PHE A 188 -14.31 14.42 30.94
N SER A 189 -14.47 13.86 32.14
CA SER A 189 -14.94 14.61 33.30
C SER A 189 -13.88 14.77 34.38
N ALA A 190 -12.79 14.00 34.31
CA ALA A 190 -11.61 14.13 35.15
C ALA A 190 -10.71 15.27 34.62
N ILE A 191 -10.68 16.43 35.28
CA ILE A 191 -10.02 17.66 34.76
C ILE A 191 -8.61 17.88 35.36
N ASN A 192 -8.15 17.01 36.27
CA ASN A 192 -7.00 17.32 37.14
C ASN A 192 -5.99 16.17 37.39
N SER A 193 -6.17 14.97 36.84
CA SER A 193 -5.19 13.87 36.93
C SER A 193 -4.16 13.91 35.80
N ALA A 194 -2.94 13.43 36.08
CA ALA A 194 -1.86 13.37 35.11
C ALA A 194 -2.14 12.29 34.05
N ASP A 195 -2.54 12.71 32.85
CA ASP A 195 -2.90 11.80 31.75
C ASP A 195 -1.81 11.79 30.67
N PHE A 196 -0.79 10.92 30.83
CA PHE A 196 0.31 10.75 29.85
C PHE A 196 0.31 9.38 29.17
N GLY A 197 -0.75 8.61 29.38
CA GLY A 197 -0.86 7.19 29.04
C GLY A 197 -1.30 6.88 27.61
N SER A 198 -1.85 7.86 26.87
CA SER A 198 -2.50 7.57 25.60
C SER A 198 -1.52 7.47 24.44
N GLY A 199 -1.72 6.50 23.57
CA GLY A 199 -0.83 6.24 22.46
C GLY A 199 -0.78 4.80 22.01
N ILE A 200 0.29 4.48 21.28
CA ILE A 200 0.64 3.12 20.91
C ILE A 200 2.08 2.83 21.25
N SER A 201 2.38 1.59 21.62
CA SER A 201 3.75 1.15 21.91
C SER A 201 3.93 -0.25 21.37
N LYS A 202 5.06 -0.52 20.72
CA LYS A 202 5.48 -1.87 20.32
C LYS A 202 6.13 -2.64 21.47
N ASN A 203 6.55 -1.92 22.52
CA ASN A 203 7.44 -2.40 23.57
C ASN A 203 8.81 -2.90 23.05
N ASP A 204 9.50 -2.08 22.28
CA ASP A 204 10.91 -2.31 21.95
C ASP A 204 11.83 -1.13 22.31
N GLY A 205 11.29 -0.17 23.07
CA GLY A 205 11.99 1.03 23.51
C GLY A 205 12.19 2.10 22.42
N SER A 206 11.82 1.83 21.17
CA SER A 206 12.07 2.72 20.03
C SER A 206 10.83 3.05 19.19
N HIS A 207 9.84 2.15 19.15
CA HIS A 207 8.61 2.36 18.40
C HIS A 207 7.44 2.58 19.36
N TYR A 208 7.09 3.85 19.55
CA TYR A 208 5.92 4.28 20.29
C TYR A 208 5.48 5.68 19.84
N LEU A 209 4.18 5.94 19.96
CA LEU A 209 3.57 7.25 19.74
C LEU A 209 2.80 7.62 21.00
N ASN A 210 3.24 8.65 21.72
CA ASN A 210 2.53 9.16 22.88
C ASN A 210 1.64 10.35 22.45
N LEU A 211 0.33 10.13 22.38
CA LEU A 211 -0.66 11.12 21.95
C LEU A 211 -0.69 12.30 22.90
N THR A 212 -0.72 12.04 24.20
CA THR A 212 -0.84 13.07 25.25
C THR A 212 0.38 13.97 25.34
N ALA A 213 1.57 13.43 25.10
CA ALA A 213 2.82 14.20 25.03
C ALA A 213 2.90 15.07 23.76
N SER A 214 2.20 14.66 22.71
CA SER A 214 2.31 15.27 21.38
C SER A 214 1.20 16.27 21.07
N VAL A 215 0.04 16.14 21.73
CA VAL A 215 -1.16 16.95 21.48
C VAL A 215 -1.58 17.74 22.71
N ALA A 216 -2.17 17.07 23.68
CA ALA A 216 -2.65 17.61 24.94
C ALA A 216 -3.07 16.43 25.85
N PRO A 217 -3.16 16.63 27.17
CA PRO A 217 -3.78 15.68 28.08
C PRO A 217 -5.19 15.26 27.62
N VAL A 218 -5.62 14.05 27.96
CA VAL A 218 -6.83 13.45 27.38
C VAL A 218 -8.10 14.26 27.66
N TYR A 219 -8.22 14.84 28.85
CA TYR A 219 -9.35 15.71 29.20
C TYR A 219 -9.50 16.97 28.32
N ASN A 220 -8.41 17.41 27.67
CA ASN A 220 -8.42 18.53 26.73
C ASN A 220 -8.71 18.11 25.28
N VAL A 221 -8.86 16.81 25.01
CA VAL A 221 -9.14 16.30 23.67
C VAL A 221 -10.54 15.71 23.51
N ALA A 222 -11.45 15.95 24.46
CA ALA A 222 -12.87 15.64 24.30
C ALA A 222 -13.43 16.25 22.99
N GLY A 223 -14.19 15.45 22.25
CA GLY A 223 -14.72 15.78 20.93
C GLY A 223 -13.71 15.65 19.77
N ARG A 224 -12.52 15.09 20.00
CA ARG A 224 -11.48 14.92 18.97
C ARG A 224 -11.24 13.45 18.66
N SER A 225 -10.68 13.21 17.48
CA SER A 225 -10.41 11.89 16.93
C SER A 225 -9.00 11.84 16.36
N PHE A 226 -8.32 10.72 16.60
CA PHE A 226 -6.95 10.52 16.13
C PHE A 226 -6.85 9.21 15.36
N ALA A 227 -6.48 9.33 14.09
CA ALA A 227 -6.19 8.20 13.23
C ALA A 227 -4.75 7.75 13.46
N ILE A 228 -4.57 6.43 13.54
CA ILE A 228 -3.27 5.77 13.58
C ILE A 228 -3.20 4.87 12.34
N THR A 229 -2.37 5.27 11.39
CA THR A 229 -2.24 4.61 10.08
C THR A 229 -0.80 4.26 9.81
N GLY A 230 -0.54 3.19 9.03
CA GLY A 230 0.82 2.86 8.63
C GLY A 230 1.49 4.03 7.89
N ALA A 231 2.74 4.32 8.21
CA ALA A 231 3.55 5.32 7.52
C ALA A 231 3.67 4.97 6.02
N PRO A 232 3.65 5.95 5.10
CA PRO A 232 3.68 5.67 3.67
C PRO A 232 4.98 4.95 3.28
N ARG A 233 4.84 3.87 2.52
CA ARG A 233 5.92 3.07 1.92
C ARG A 233 5.75 3.02 0.41
N VAL A 234 6.86 3.08 -0.30
CA VAL A 234 6.91 3.09 -1.76
C VAL A 234 7.15 1.68 -2.28
N LEU A 235 6.28 1.20 -3.17
CA LEU A 235 6.52 0.04 -4.02
C LEU A 235 6.93 0.53 -5.41
N ASN A 236 8.13 0.17 -5.85
CA ASN A 236 8.59 0.36 -7.21
C ASN A 236 8.52 -0.97 -7.95
N LEU A 237 7.74 -1.05 -9.02
CA LEU A 237 7.74 -2.19 -9.93
C LEU A 237 8.62 -1.88 -11.13
N VAL A 238 9.59 -2.75 -11.38
CA VAL A 238 10.49 -2.68 -12.52
C VAL A 238 10.15 -3.82 -13.46
N PHE A 239 9.85 -3.50 -14.71
CA PHE A 239 9.67 -4.46 -15.78
C PHE A 239 11.02 -4.64 -16.50
N ALA A 240 11.43 -5.89 -16.65
CA ALA A 240 12.68 -6.26 -17.30
C ALA A 240 12.43 -7.40 -18.28
N GLY A 241 13.45 -7.69 -19.10
CA GLY A 241 13.42 -8.76 -20.08
C GLY A 241 13.04 -8.26 -21.47
N THR A 242 12.87 -9.21 -22.38
CA THR A 242 12.59 -8.91 -23.80
C THR A 242 11.10 -8.82 -24.13
N GLY A 243 10.25 -9.48 -23.32
CA GLY A 243 8.82 -9.57 -23.51
C GLY A 243 8.06 -8.45 -22.81
N ASN A 244 6.73 -8.50 -22.95
CA ASN A 244 5.82 -7.53 -22.35
C ASN A 244 4.81 -8.23 -21.44
N GLY A 245 4.23 -7.46 -20.53
CA GLY A 245 3.18 -7.93 -19.64
C GLY A 245 2.62 -6.81 -18.78
N PHE A 246 1.79 -7.19 -17.82
CA PHE A 246 1.29 -6.29 -16.81
C PHE A 246 1.25 -7.00 -15.44
N ILE A 247 1.17 -6.21 -14.39
CA ILE A 247 1.06 -6.65 -13.00
C ILE A 247 -0.16 -5.96 -12.41
N THR A 248 -1.11 -6.74 -11.90
CA THR A 248 -2.21 -6.23 -11.09
C THR A 248 -1.80 -6.22 -9.62
N ILE A 249 -2.08 -5.12 -8.93
CA ILE A 249 -1.76 -4.88 -7.52
C ILE A 249 -3.06 -4.86 -6.70
N ALA A 250 -3.30 -5.87 -5.88
CA ALA A 250 -4.40 -5.87 -4.91
C ALA A 250 -3.87 -5.53 -3.50
N PRO A 251 -4.65 -4.81 -2.66
CA PRO A 251 -6.07 -4.47 -2.84
C PRO A 251 -6.35 -3.19 -3.63
N ALA A 252 -5.34 -2.41 -4.03
CA ALA A 252 -5.56 -1.13 -4.72
C ALA A 252 -6.27 -1.26 -6.09
N GLY A 253 -6.27 -2.45 -6.70
CA GLY A 253 -6.84 -2.67 -8.04
C GLY A 253 -6.07 -1.95 -9.15
N THR A 254 -4.85 -1.51 -8.86
CA THR A 254 -4.00 -0.78 -9.81
C THR A 254 -3.31 -1.78 -10.75
N VAL A 255 -3.16 -1.41 -12.02
CA VAL A 255 -2.48 -2.22 -13.03
C VAL A 255 -1.28 -1.45 -13.57
N CYS A 256 -0.10 -2.07 -13.55
CA CYS A 256 1.10 -1.54 -14.17
C CYS A 256 1.50 -2.39 -15.38
N ASN A 257 1.83 -1.75 -16.50
CA ASN A 257 2.32 -2.39 -17.73
C ASN A 257 3.71 -1.89 -18.14
N THR A 258 4.29 -1.00 -17.34
CA THR A 258 5.64 -0.43 -17.46
C THR A 258 6.13 -0.13 -16.05
N ASN A 259 7.39 0.31 -15.90
CA ASN A 259 7.93 0.72 -14.61
C ASN A 259 6.99 1.71 -13.93
N CYS A 260 6.55 1.38 -12.71
CA CYS A 260 5.58 2.17 -12.00
C CYS A 260 5.92 2.25 -10.52
N THR A 261 5.38 3.28 -9.87
CA THR A 261 5.53 3.50 -8.44
C THR A 261 4.15 3.64 -7.82
N SER A 262 3.96 3.05 -6.64
CA SER A 262 2.74 3.18 -5.84
C SER A 262 3.10 3.32 -4.37
N THR A 263 2.25 4.00 -3.60
CA THR A 263 2.46 4.23 -2.17
C THR A 263 1.37 3.55 -1.37
N PHE A 264 1.75 2.82 -0.34
CA PHE A 264 0.84 2.12 0.57
C PHE A 264 1.23 2.38 2.02
N PRO A 265 0.28 2.34 2.98
CA PRO A 265 0.62 2.32 4.39
C PRO A 265 1.56 1.15 4.75
N SER A 266 2.49 1.38 5.66
CA SER A 266 3.36 0.33 6.20
C SER A 266 2.53 -0.83 6.77
N GLY A 267 2.94 -2.05 6.48
CA GLY A 267 2.22 -3.26 6.89
C GLY A 267 1.11 -3.69 5.93
N THR A 268 0.88 -2.96 4.83
CA THR A 268 -0.11 -3.37 3.81
C THR A 268 0.32 -4.70 3.18
N GLN A 269 -0.58 -5.69 3.20
CA GLN A 269 -0.41 -6.93 2.46
C GLN A 269 -0.79 -6.70 0.99
N LEU A 270 0.14 -6.98 0.09
CA LEU A 270 -0.02 -6.80 -1.35
C LEU A 270 0.02 -8.16 -2.06
N THR A 271 -0.86 -8.29 -3.04
CA THR A 271 -0.85 -9.38 -4.01
C THR A 271 -0.49 -8.81 -5.37
N LEU A 272 0.67 -9.21 -5.90
CA LEU A 272 1.15 -8.84 -7.23
C LEU A 272 0.91 -10.02 -8.17
N SER A 273 0.03 -9.83 -9.14
CA SER A 273 -0.36 -10.86 -10.11
C SER A 273 0.18 -10.49 -11.49
N PRO A 274 1.26 -11.14 -11.95
CA PRO A 274 1.83 -10.89 -13.26
C PRO A 274 1.01 -11.62 -14.34
N ALA A 275 0.86 -10.99 -15.50
CA ALA A 275 0.23 -11.57 -16.68
C ALA A 275 1.02 -11.15 -17.91
N ALA A 276 1.46 -12.14 -18.69
CA ALA A 276 2.21 -11.88 -19.91
C ALA A 276 1.28 -11.39 -21.03
N ALA A 277 1.80 -10.49 -21.86
CA ALA A 277 1.15 -10.13 -23.12
C ALA A 277 1.25 -11.27 -24.13
N SER A 278 0.57 -11.16 -25.27
CA SER A 278 0.70 -12.11 -26.36
C SER A 278 2.16 -12.33 -26.76
N TYR A 279 2.52 -13.59 -26.99
CA TYR A 279 3.87 -14.01 -27.39
C TYR A 279 4.98 -13.64 -26.39
N SER A 280 4.61 -13.42 -25.13
CA SER A 280 5.53 -13.22 -24.01
C SER A 280 5.22 -14.24 -22.92
N LEU A 281 6.19 -14.44 -22.02
CA LEU A 281 6.08 -15.26 -20.83
C LEU A 281 6.50 -14.43 -19.62
N PHE A 282 5.82 -14.64 -18.49
CA PHE A 282 6.33 -14.19 -17.21
C PHE A 282 7.37 -15.19 -16.74
N THR A 283 8.64 -14.79 -16.75
CA THR A 283 9.75 -15.68 -16.43
C THR A 283 9.89 -15.84 -14.93
N ARG A 284 10.01 -14.74 -14.18
CA ARG A 284 10.15 -14.74 -12.71
C ARG A 284 10.12 -13.34 -12.10
N TRP A 285 9.96 -13.31 -10.78
CA TRP A 285 10.37 -12.19 -9.95
C TRP A 285 11.88 -12.21 -9.67
N GLN A 286 12.50 -11.04 -9.56
CA GLN A 286 13.89 -10.87 -9.16
C GLN A 286 14.10 -9.55 -8.41
N ASN A 287 15.22 -9.45 -7.69
CA ASN A 287 15.68 -8.22 -7.03
C ASN A 287 14.61 -7.54 -6.14
N GLY A 288 14.07 -8.26 -5.16
CA GLY A 288 13.07 -7.77 -4.22
C GLY A 288 12.68 -8.82 -3.17
N LEU A 289 11.51 -8.66 -2.56
CA LEU A 289 10.88 -9.61 -1.64
C LEU A 289 10.22 -10.77 -2.39
N CYS A 290 9.84 -10.56 -3.66
CA CYS A 290 9.24 -11.60 -4.49
C CYS A 290 10.29 -12.54 -5.09
N ALA A 291 9.94 -13.83 -5.16
CA ALA A 291 10.73 -14.86 -5.83
C ALA A 291 9.82 -15.84 -6.57
N GLY A 292 10.39 -16.60 -7.52
CA GLY A 292 9.67 -17.61 -8.29
C GLY A 292 8.87 -17.05 -9.47
N THR A 293 7.96 -17.85 -10.01
CA THR A 293 7.33 -17.65 -11.33
C THR A 293 5.82 -17.42 -11.27
N GLY A 294 5.26 -17.20 -10.08
CA GLY A 294 3.82 -17.08 -9.86
C GLY A 294 3.40 -15.72 -9.27
N VAL A 295 2.20 -15.70 -8.70
CA VAL A 295 1.71 -14.57 -7.89
C VAL A 295 2.67 -14.32 -6.73
N CYS A 296 2.99 -13.06 -6.48
CA CYS A 296 3.76 -12.66 -5.31
C CYS A 296 2.85 -12.12 -4.21
N LEU A 297 2.99 -12.66 -3.00
CA LEU A 297 2.36 -12.16 -1.79
C LEU A 297 3.45 -11.53 -0.92
N LEU A 298 3.33 -10.24 -0.61
CA LEU A 298 4.31 -9.52 0.21
C LEU A 298 3.62 -8.59 1.20
N THR A 299 4.33 -8.22 2.27
CA THR A 299 3.90 -7.19 3.21
C THR A 299 4.85 -6.00 3.11
N LEU A 300 4.33 -4.83 2.75
CA LEU A 300 5.14 -3.65 2.50
C LEU A 300 5.49 -2.93 3.81
N ASN A 301 6.60 -3.30 4.45
CA ASN A 301 7.07 -2.72 5.71
C ASN A 301 8.12 -1.60 5.53
N ALA A 302 8.72 -1.52 4.35
CA ALA A 302 9.72 -0.54 3.96
C ALA A 302 9.57 -0.25 2.46
N ASP A 303 10.22 0.81 1.98
CA ASP A 303 10.31 1.09 0.56
C ASP A 303 10.95 -0.10 -0.16
N THR A 304 10.25 -0.64 -1.16
CA THR A 304 10.59 -1.91 -1.81
C THR A 304 10.62 -1.72 -3.31
N THR A 305 11.61 -2.33 -3.96
CA THR A 305 11.65 -2.47 -5.42
C THR A 305 11.46 -3.95 -5.75
N GLU A 306 10.55 -4.25 -6.65
CA GLU A 306 10.30 -5.59 -7.18
C GLU A 306 10.53 -5.58 -8.68
N THR A 307 11.32 -6.52 -9.19
CA THR A 307 11.54 -6.64 -10.65
C THR A 307 10.80 -7.84 -11.20
N ALA A 308 9.90 -7.60 -12.15
CA ALA A 308 9.23 -8.63 -12.94
C ALA A 308 9.94 -8.85 -14.27
N LEU A 309 10.39 -10.07 -14.53
CA LEU A 309 11.02 -10.45 -15.78
C LEU A 309 9.97 -11.04 -16.73
N PHE A 310 9.75 -10.38 -17.86
CA PHE A 310 8.97 -10.88 -18.98
C PHE A 310 9.89 -11.10 -20.18
N ASP A 311 9.86 -12.29 -20.77
CA ASP A 311 10.65 -12.60 -21.96
C ASP A 311 9.74 -13.01 -23.10
N TYR A 312 10.19 -12.82 -24.34
CA TYR A 312 9.45 -13.33 -25.48
C TYR A 312 9.35 -14.85 -25.42
N ASP A 313 8.20 -15.36 -25.85
CA ASP A 313 8.01 -16.79 -25.98
C ASP A 313 8.71 -17.30 -27.24
N ALA A 314 9.89 -17.89 -27.05
CA ALA A 314 10.67 -18.45 -28.14
C ALA A 314 9.93 -19.54 -28.93
N ALA A 315 8.85 -20.14 -28.41
CA ALA A 315 8.02 -21.08 -29.19
C ALA A 315 7.25 -20.41 -30.34
N HIS A 316 7.08 -19.08 -30.29
CA HIS A 316 6.29 -18.30 -31.24
C HIS A 316 7.12 -17.46 -32.20
N GLN A 317 8.45 -17.59 -32.17
CA GLN A 317 9.35 -16.67 -32.87
C GLN A 317 9.40 -16.83 -34.39
N VAL A 318 8.88 -17.92 -34.94
CA VAL A 318 8.77 -18.16 -36.38
C VAL A 318 7.33 -18.49 -36.72
N SER A 319 6.81 -17.94 -37.83
CA SER A 319 5.46 -18.25 -38.29
C SER A 319 5.39 -18.59 -39.78
N ILE A 320 4.49 -19.50 -40.12
CA ILE A 320 4.05 -19.80 -41.49
C ILE A 320 2.55 -19.48 -41.57
N GLY A 321 2.19 -18.67 -42.56
CA GLY A 321 0.80 -18.31 -42.85
C GLY A 321 0.00 -19.48 -43.42
N GLY A 322 -1.32 -19.32 -43.53
CA GLY A 322 -2.23 -20.34 -44.05
C GLY A 322 -3.66 -20.10 -43.58
N THR A 323 -4.53 -21.11 -43.66
CA THR A 323 -5.89 -21.04 -43.09
C THR A 323 -5.85 -20.78 -41.58
N ALA A 324 -4.84 -21.31 -40.90
CA ALA A 324 -4.45 -20.95 -39.54
C ALA A 324 -2.93 -20.74 -39.50
N THR A 325 -2.46 -19.76 -38.72
CA THR A 325 -1.02 -19.50 -38.55
C THR A 325 -0.41 -20.60 -37.69
N THR A 326 0.70 -21.18 -38.15
CA THR A 326 1.48 -22.15 -37.38
C THR A 326 2.77 -21.51 -36.91
N TYR A 327 3.16 -21.76 -35.65
CA TYR A 327 4.35 -21.19 -35.04
C TYR A 327 5.41 -22.25 -34.76
N TYR A 328 6.67 -21.82 -34.77
CA TYR A 328 7.83 -22.67 -34.54
C TYR A 328 8.87 -21.98 -33.67
N SER A 329 9.62 -22.80 -32.93
CA SER A 329 10.73 -22.33 -32.11
C SER A 329 12.04 -22.15 -32.88
N THR A 330 12.15 -22.65 -34.11
CA THR A 330 13.37 -22.51 -34.93
C THR A 330 13.01 -22.31 -36.40
N ILE A 331 13.90 -21.67 -37.15
CA ILE A 331 13.76 -21.48 -38.60
C ILE A 331 13.83 -22.84 -39.29
N GLN A 332 14.72 -23.74 -38.84
CA GLN A 332 14.83 -25.08 -39.43
C GLN A 332 13.52 -25.89 -39.28
N ALA A 333 12.85 -25.81 -38.13
CA ALA A 333 11.59 -26.52 -37.91
C ALA A 333 10.48 -26.00 -38.83
N ALA A 334 10.41 -24.68 -39.02
CA ALA A 334 9.49 -24.06 -39.97
C ALA A 334 9.82 -24.48 -41.42
N TYR A 335 11.09 -24.41 -41.82
CA TYR A 335 11.53 -24.86 -43.15
C TYR A 335 11.15 -26.32 -43.42
N ASN A 336 11.32 -27.22 -42.44
CA ASN A 336 10.96 -28.63 -42.59
C ASN A 336 9.46 -28.84 -42.81
N ALA A 337 8.62 -27.96 -42.27
CA ALA A 337 7.18 -28.02 -42.40
C ALA A 337 6.63 -27.25 -43.62
N ALA A 338 7.41 -26.32 -44.18
CA ALA A 338 6.96 -25.43 -45.25
C ALA A 338 6.54 -26.17 -46.53
N ALA A 339 5.54 -25.63 -47.21
CA ALA A 339 5.14 -25.96 -48.56
C ALA A 339 5.83 -25.04 -49.59
N HIS A 340 5.73 -25.41 -50.86
CA HIS A 340 6.26 -24.59 -51.96
C HIS A 340 5.51 -23.25 -52.04
N GLY A 341 6.25 -22.15 -52.04
CA GLY A 341 5.74 -20.78 -52.06
C GLY A 341 5.48 -20.17 -50.68
N ASP A 342 5.73 -20.91 -49.58
CA ASP A 342 5.48 -20.38 -48.24
C ASP A 342 6.41 -19.21 -47.89
N VAL A 343 5.83 -18.23 -47.19
CA VAL A 343 6.56 -17.15 -46.53
C VAL A 343 6.70 -17.50 -45.05
N ILE A 344 7.93 -17.77 -44.63
CA ILE A 344 8.31 -18.00 -43.25
C ILE A 344 8.70 -16.64 -42.66
N LYS A 345 7.84 -16.09 -41.80
CA LYS A 345 8.10 -14.83 -41.12
C LYS A 345 8.87 -15.05 -39.82
N LEU A 346 9.82 -14.18 -39.55
CA LEU A 346 10.77 -14.32 -38.45
C LEU A 346 10.88 -13.02 -37.65
N TRP A 347 10.91 -13.13 -36.33
CA TRP A 347 11.08 -11.97 -35.44
C TRP A 347 12.43 -11.25 -35.66
N ALA A 348 12.47 -9.96 -35.32
CA ALA A 348 13.68 -9.16 -35.22
C ALA A 348 14.50 -9.57 -33.98
N THR A 349 15.15 -10.74 -34.04
CA THR A 349 15.99 -11.26 -32.97
C THR A 349 17.20 -12.04 -33.52
N THR A 350 18.02 -12.57 -32.61
CA THR A 350 19.14 -13.45 -32.97
C THR A 350 18.72 -14.91 -32.86
N TYR A 351 18.81 -15.63 -33.97
CA TYR A 351 18.64 -17.07 -34.06
C TYR A 351 20.02 -17.72 -34.02
N THR A 352 20.27 -18.58 -33.04
CA THR A 352 21.54 -19.33 -32.95
C THR A 352 21.28 -20.76 -33.41
N GLU A 353 21.29 -20.95 -34.73
CA GLU A 353 21.10 -22.23 -35.40
C GLU A 353 21.80 -22.23 -36.77
N SER A 354 22.06 -23.41 -37.32
CA SER A 354 22.50 -23.56 -38.71
C SER A 354 21.38 -24.19 -39.53
N LEU A 355 21.10 -23.57 -40.68
CA LEU A 355 20.02 -23.94 -41.58
C LEU A 355 20.54 -24.81 -42.73
N VAL A 356 19.83 -25.89 -42.99
CA VAL A 356 20.03 -26.77 -44.13
C VAL A 356 18.75 -26.81 -44.94
N CYS A 357 18.79 -26.18 -46.11
CA CYS A 357 17.71 -26.15 -47.08
C CYS A 357 17.98 -27.21 -48.16
N ASN A 358 17.40 -28.40 -48.01
CA ASN A 358 17.70 -29.59 -48.82
C ASN A 358 16.45 -30.19 -49.51
N ARG A 359 15.37 -29.42 -49.61
CA ARG A 359 14.11 -29.84 -50.22
C ARG A 359 13.91 -29.10 -51.55
N PRO A 360 13.38 -29.74 -52.60
CA PRO A 360 13.17 -29.14 -53.92
C PRO A 360 11.92 -28.22 -53.94
N LEU A 361 11.94 -27.15 -53.16
CA LEU A 361 10.84 -26.18 -53.06
C LEU A 361 11.35 -24.74 -53.02
N GLU A 362 10.46 -23.79 -53.28
CA GLU A 362 10.72 -22.36 -53.12
C GLU A 362 10.13 -21.91 -51.78
N VAL A 363 10.93 -21.20 -50.96
CA VAL A 363 10.48 -20.57 -49.70
C VAL A 363 11.05 -19.17 -49.57
N THR A 364 10.29 -18.29 -48.93
CA THR A 364 10.77 -16.97 -48.53
C THR A 364 11.01 -16.93 -47.03
N PHE A 365 12.22 -16.61 -46.61
CA PHE A 365 12.52 -16.20 -45.24
C PHE A 365 12.39 -14.69 -45.15
N GLN A 366 11.42 -14.20 -44.38
CA GLN A 366 11.17 -12.78 -44.20
C GLN A 366 11.41 -12.39 -42.74
N GLY A 367 12.55 -11.76 -42.49
CA GLY A 367 13.01 -11.38 -41.16
C GLY A 367 12.62 -9.96 -40.73
N GLY A 368 12.69 -9.73 -39.42
CA GLY A 368 12.60 -8.40 -38.84
C GLY A 368 11.25 -8.04 -38.22
N TYR A 369 10.35 -9.01 -38.05
CA TYR A 369 9.01 -8.75 -37.51
C TYR A 369 9.00 -8.43 -36.01
N ASP A 370 7.99 -7.68 -35.58
CA ASP A 370 7.58 -7.59 -34.18
C ASP A 370 7.00 -8.93 -33.67
N SER A 371 6.77 -9.02 -32.36
CA SER A 371 6.30 -10.27 -31.74
C SER A 371 4.94 -10.73 -32.30
N GLY A 372 4.13 -9.82 -32.84
CA GLY A 372 2.84 -10.10 -33.47
C GLY A 372 2.87 -10.38 -34.98
N PHE A 373 4.03 -10.37 -35.63
CA PHE A 373 4.18 -10.51 -37.10
C PHE A 373 3.37 -9.48 -37.92
N THR A 374 3.15 -8.28 -37.36
CA THR A 374 2.36 -7.20 -37.97
C THR A 374 3.23 -6.19 -38.69
N SER A 375 4.42 -5.91 -38.18
CA SER A 375 5.30 -4.83 -38.67
C SER A 375 6.76 -5.27 -38.67
N ILE A 376 7.55 -4.78 -39.63
CA ILE A 376 9.01 -4.93 -39.62
C ILE A 376 9.60 -3.84 -38.72
N ILE A 377 10.25 -4.23 -37.63
CA ILE A 377 10.75 -3.33 -36.59
C ILE A 377 12.28 -3.36 -36.42
N GLY A 378 12.98 -4.28 -37.07
CA GLY A 378 14.43 -4.41 -36.90
C GLY A 378 15.06 -5.46 -37.81
N GLU A 379 16.34 -5.75 -37.56
CA GLU A 379 17.08 -6.80 -38.26
C GLU A 379 16.90 -8.16 -37.58
N LEU A 380 16.85 -9.22 -38.38
CA LEU A 380 17.10 -10.59 -37.91
C LEU A 380 18.57 -10.95 -38.09
N ILE A 381 19.16 -11.57 -37.06
CA ILE A 381 20.54 -12.10 -37.13
C ILE A 381 20.50 -13.63 -37.03
N LEU A 382 20.96 -14.32 -38.07
CA LEU A 382 21.27 -15.75 -38.02
C LEU A 382 22.74 -15.91 -37.62
N ASN A 383 22.97 -16.36 -36.40
CA ASN A 383 24.31 -16.68 -35.87
C ASN A 383 24.59 -18.17 -36.10
N GLY A 384 25.07 -18.48 -37.30
CA GLY A 384 25.20 -19.84 -37.82
C GLY A 384 25.26 -19.84 -39.35
N SER A 385 25.26 -21.03 -39.95
CA SER A 385 25.37 -21.16 -41.41
C SER A 385 24.00 -21.32 -42.08
N LEU A 386 23.86 -20.81 -43.32
CA LEU A 386 22.75 -21.14 -44.21
C LEU A 386 23.30 -21.93 -45.39
N SER A 387 22.91 -23.19 -45.51
CA SER A 387 23.33 -24.10 -46.58
C SER A 387 22.14 -24.42 -47.48
N ILE A 388 22.22 -24.02 -48.74
CA ILE A 388 21.17 -24.29 -49.75
C ILE A 388 21.70 -25.43 -50.64
N LEU A 389 21.09 -26.60 -50.50
CA LEU A 389 21.49 -27.84 -51.17
C LEU A 389 20.49 -28.25 -52.27
N ASP A 390 19.22 -27.86 -52.15
CA ASP A 390 18.17 -28.09 -53.15
C ASP A 390 17.07 -27.02 -53.02
N GLY A 391 16.34 -26.77 -54.10
CA GLY A 391 15.27 -25.76 -54.16
C GLY A 391 15.77 -24.31 -54.28
N VAL A 392 14.91 -23.37 -53.88
CA VAL A 392 15.15 -21.92 -53.93
C VAL A 392 14.81 -21.29 -52.57
N VAL A 393 15.72 -20.49 -52.03
CA VAL A 393 15.50 -19.70 -50.81
C VAL A 393 15.58 -18.23 -51.16
N ILE A 394 14.49 -17.50 -50.93
CA ILE A 394 14.44 -16.05 -50.99
C ILE A 394 14.69 -15.53 -49.58
N ALA A 395 15.80 -14.85 -49.34
CA ALA A 395 16.11 -14.26 -48.04
C ALA A 395 15.84 -12.75 -48.07
N ASP A 396 14.87 -12.30 -47.28
CA ASP A 396 14.47 -10.91 -47.11
C ASP A 396 14.65 -10.51 -45.63
N GLY A 397 15.37 -9.42 -45.36
CA GLY A 397 15.61 -8.95 -43.98
C GLY A 397 16.49 -9.87 -43.12
N LEU A 398 17.33 -10.72 -43.72
CA LEU A 398 18.18 -11.70 -43.03
C LEU A 398 19.66 -11.27 -43.03
N ARG A 399 20.28 -11.21 -41.84
CA ARG A 399 21.73 -11.02 -41.69
C ARG A 399 22.39 -12.28 -41.15
N ILE A 400 23.33 -12.85 -41.89
CA ILE A 400 24.07 -14.06 -41.49
C ILE A 400 25.43 -13.64 -40.93
N ARG A 401 25.81 -14.20 -39.77
CA ARG A 401 27.08 -13.92 -39.10
C ARG A 401 27.82 -15.20 -38.73
#